data_AF-A0A2N5VEX4-F1
#
_entry.id   AF-A0A2N5VEX4-F1
#
_cell.length_a   1.000
_cell.length_b   1.000
_cell.length_c   1.000
_cell.angle_alpha   90.00
_cell.angle_beta   90.00
_cell.angle_gamma   90.00
#
_symmetry.space_group_name_H-M   'P 1'
#
loop_
_entity.id
_entity.type
_entity.pdbx_description
1 polymer ?
#
loop_
_entity_poly.entity_id
_entity_poly.type
_entity_poly.pdbx_seq_one_letter_code
_entity_poly.pdbx_strand_id
1 'polypeptide(L)'
;MKLLIFALAAAVLPAIEAAANFKNTCNIVSNQMTTLRGSLNQLKATADRLGHTHISSKCSQASEHLGYAQSSWDGISQGYGYYPWRARSSSHASRVQSRMSSCGSIMDWIYGQPEIYGNSQYDVPVQNCKRRYHSCQTGCQQVWDWPSPPDYTPQPSQYAGYRRQIADTEEKLCPNIQETACPISVNASGHECIDTQTEITSCGGCESLNEGENCMAIEGADEVGCELGACRVFSALPGYEINEANGRPVPESISA
;
A
#
# COMPACT_ATOMS: atom_id res chain seq x y z
N MET A 1 6.46 31.65 -44.28
CA MET A 1 6.59 31.15 -42.89
C MET A 1 5.33 31.51 -42.09
N LYS A 2 4.33 30.63 -42.02
CA LYS A 2 3.19 30.71 -41.05
C LYS A 2 2.22 29.52 -41.25
N LEU A 3 2.73 28.29 -41.21
CA LEU A 3 1.90 27.06 -41.29
C LEU A 3 2.47 25.93 -40.41
N LEU A 4 2.95 26.25 -39.19
CA LEU A 4 3.51 25.25 -38.25
C LEU A 4 3.02 25.44 -36.80
N ILE A 5 1.82 25.97 -36.57
CA ILE A 5 1.27 26.13 -35.20
C ILE A 5 -0.03 25.35 -34.96
N PHE A 6 -0.73 24.85 -36.00
CA PHE A 6 -2.04 24.20 -35.81
C PHE A 6 -2.00 22.68 -35.55
N ALA A 7 -0.87 22.00 -35.74
CA ALA A 7 -0.79 20.55 -35.54
C ALA A 7 -0.64 20.14 -34.06
N LEU A 8 -0.16 21.03 -33.18
CA LEU A 8 -0.02 20.76 -31.75
C LEU A 8 -1.35 20.89 -30.99
N ALA A 9 -2.35 21.61 -31.53
CA ALA A 9 -3.63 21.79 -30.85
C ALA A 9 -4.56 20.55 -30.95
N ALA A 10 -4.45 19.77 -32.03
CA ALA A 10 -5.35 18.63 -32.29
C ALA A 10 -5.04 17.38 -31.44
N ALA A 11 -3.79 17.18 -31.02
CA ALA A 11 -3.39 16.07 -30.16
C ALA A 11 -3.54 16.38 -28.65
N VAL A 12 -3.69 17.66 -28.28
CA VAL A 12 -3.73 18.12 -26.89
C VAL A 12 -5.13 18.01 -26.28
N LEU A 13 -6.19 18.20 -27.08
CA LEU A 13 -7.57 18.12 -26.60
C LEU A 13 -7.97 16.71 -26.08
N PRO A 14 -7.69 15.60 -26.79
CA PRO A 14 -8.05 14.26 -26.30
C PRO A 14 -7.26 13.84 -25.05
N ALA A 15 -6.02 14.30 -24.93
CA ALA A 15 -5.16 14.00 -23.78
C ALA A 15 -5.63 14.75 -22.51
N ILE A 16 -6.09 15.99 -22.65
CA ILE A 16 -6.66 16.77 -21.54
C ILE A 16 -7.98 16.15 -21.05
N GLU A 17 -8.85 15.71 -21.96
CA GLU A 17 -10.10 15.03 -21.61
C GLU A 17 -9.86 13.69 -20.91
N ALA A 18 -8.90 12.90 -21.39
CA ALA A 18 -8.50 11.65 -20.73
C ALA A 18 -7.93 11.90 -19.31
N ALA A 19 -7.11 12.93 -19.13
CA ALA A 19 -6.58 13.31 -17.82
C ALA A 19 -7.67 13.77 -16.83
N ALA A 20 -8.62 14.58 -17.31
CA ALA A 20 -9.77 15.03 -16.50
C ALA A 20 -10.67 13.84 -16.10
N ASN A 21 -10.94 12.94 -17.03
CA ASN A 21 -11.72 11.73 -16.77
C ASN A 21 -11.01 10.79 -15.79
N PHE A 22 -9.69 10.63 -15.90
CA PHE A 22 -8.90 9.84 -14.95
C PHE A 22 -9.02 10.38 -13.53
N LYS A 23 -8.83 11.69 -13.35
CA LYS A 23 -8.94 12.34 -12.05
C LYS A 23 -10.34 12.18 -11.46
N ASN A 24 -11.39 12.30 -12.29
CA ASN A 24 -12.75 12.04 -11.86
C ASN A 24 -12.94 10.58 -11.38
N THR A 25 -12.41 9.60 -12.13
CA THR A 25 -12.42 8.19 -11.71
C THR A 25 -11.69 7.99 -10.38
N CYS A 26 -10.52 8.60 -10.19
CA CYS A 26 -9.80 8.56 -8.91
C CYS A 26 -10.60 9.14 -7.75
N ASN A 27 -11.34 10.24 -7.96
CA ASN A 27 -12.21 10.83 -6.94
C ASN A 27 -13.39 9.91 -6.60
N ILE A 28 -13.98 9.25 -7.60
CA ILE A 28 -15.03 8.25 -7.37
C ILE A 28 -14.52 7.13 -6.47
N VAL A 29 -13.32 6.60 -6.73
CA VAL A 29 -12.72 5.55 -5.90
C VAL A 29 -12.42 6.04 -4.48
N SER A 30 -11.89 7.25 -4.32
CA SER A 30 -11.65 7.83 -2.98
C SER A 30 -12.95 7.93 -2.16
N ASN A 31 -14.05 8.34 -2.80
CA ASN A 31 -15.38 8.38 -2.19
C ASN A 31 -15.91 6.97 -1.88
N GLN A 32 -15.68 5.99 -2.75
CA GLN A 32 -16.05 4.60 -2.52
C GLN A 32 -15.32 4.03 -1.29
N MET A 33 -14.00 4.24 -1.18
CA MET A 33 -13.20 3.82 -0.02
C MET A 33 -13.71 4.50 1.27
N THR A 34 -14.01 5.80 1.22
CA THR A 34 -14.59 6.52 2.36
C THR A 34 -15.95 5.94 2.78
N THR A 35 -16.79 5.59 1.81
CA THR A 35 -18.11 4.99 2.05
C THR A 35 -18.00 3.57 2.60
N LEU A 36 -17.02 2.79 2.15
CA LEU A 36 -16.72 1.47 2.70
C LEU A 36 -16.28 1.57 4.16
N ARG A 37 -15.38 2.51 4.48
CA ARG A 37 -14.97 2.77 5.88
C ARG A 37 -16.15 3.10 6.77
N GLY A 38 -17.09 3.93 6.28
CA GLY A 38 -18.33 4.21 6.98
C GLY A 38 -19.20 2.95 7.20
N SER A 39 -19.25 2.04 6.23
CA SER A 39 -19.99 0.77 6.36
C SER A 39 -19.34 -0.17 7.38
N LEU A 40 -18.01 -0.25 7.40
CA LEU A 40 -17.24 -1.01 8.40
C LEU A 40 -17.48 -0.47 9.82
N ASN A 41 -17.54 0.85 9.98
CA ASN A 41 -17.87 1.47 11.27
C ASN A 41 -19.30 1.15 11.74
N GLN A 42 -20.27 1.05 10.82
CA GLN A 42 -21.63 0.62 11.16
C GLN A 42 -21.69 -0.86 11.58
N LEU A 43 -20.93 -1.73 10.89
CA LEU A 43 -20.79 -3.13 11.26
C LEU A 43 -20.14 -3.28 12.64
N LYS A 44 -19.07 -2.52 12.89
CA LYS A 44 -18.40 -2.43 14.19
C LYS A 44 -19.37 -2.01 15.30
N ALA A 45 -20.14 -0.93 15.09
CA ALA A 45 -21.10 -0.45 16.08
C ALA A 45 -22.20 -1.48 16.39
N THR A 46 -22.59 -2.28 15.39
CA THR A 46 -23.52 -3.40 15.60
C THR A 46 -22.90 -4.47 16.48
N ALA A 47 -21.64 -4.82 16.24
CA ALA A 47 -20.90 -5.77 17.07
C ALA A 47 -20.68 -5.27 18.50
N ASP A 48 -20.35 -3.99 18.68
CA ASP A 48 -20.21 -3.37 20.00
C ASP A 48 -21.52 -3.46 20.80
N ARG A 49 -22.66 -3.12 20.17
CA ARG A 49 -23.98 -3.19 20.81
C ARG A 49 -24.37 -4.61 21.24
N LEU A 50 -23.89 -5.61 20.50
CA LEU A 50 -24.16 -7.02 20.78
C LEU A 50 -23.11 -7.66 21.70
N GLY A 51 -22.06 -6.94 22.09
CA GLY A 51 -20.98 -7.46 22.92
C GLY A 51 -19.99 -8.36 22.19
N HIS A 52 -20.00 -8.39 20.85
CA HIS A 52 -19.11 -9.22 20.04
C HIS A 52 -17.77 -8.51 19.77
N THR A 53 -16.93 -8.42 20.81
CA THR A 53 -15.68 -7.65 20.80
C THR A 53 -14.67 -8.13 19.75
N HIS A 54 -14.61 -9.43 19.47
CA HIS A 54 -13.70 -9.99 18.45
C HIS A 54 -14.08 -9.53 17.02
N ILE A 55 -15.38 -9.49 16.69
CA ILE A 55 -15.86 -8.94 15.40
C ILE A 55 -15.59 -7.44 15.34
N SER A 56 -15.84 -6.70 16.43
CA SER A 56 -15.57 -5.26 16.50
C SER A 56 -14.09 -4.94 16.25
N SER A 57 -13.18 -5.67 16.89
CA SER A 57 -11.73 -5.55 16.68
C SER A 57 -11.33 -5.80 15.22
N LYS A 58 -11.88 -6.85 14.60
CA LYS A 58 -11.63 -7.15 13.18
C LYS A 58 -12.21 -6.09 12.23
N CYS A 59 -13.34 -5.46 12.58
CA CYS A 59 -13.83 -4.31 11.82
C CYS A 59 -12.85 -3.12 11.87
N SER A 60 -12.22 -2.87 13.03
CA SER A 60 -11.17 -1.84 13.14
C SER A 60 -9.95 -2.17 12.27
N GLN A 61 -9.45 -3.41 12.31
CA GLN A 61 -8.33 -3.86 11.48
C GLN A 61 -8.63 -3.72 9.97
N ALA A 62 -9.85 -4.07 9.54
CA ALA A 62 -10.26 -3.87 8.15
C ALA A 62 -10.30 -2.37 7.76
N SER A 63 -10.78 -1.51 8.65
CA SER A 63 -10.82 -0.05 8.45
C SER A 63 -9.42 0.56 8.38
N GLU A 64 -8.46 0.03 9.13
CA GLU A 64 -7.07 0.46 9.13
C GLU A 64 -6.37 0.15 7.80
N HIS A 65 -6.48 -1.08 7.30
CA HIS A 65 -5.97 -1.42 5.97
C HIS A 65 -6.60 -0.54 4.88
N LEU A 66 -7.90 -0.26 4.98
CA LEU A 66 -8.55 0.65 4.06
C LEU A 66 -7.99 2.08 4.17
N GLY A 67 -7.65 2.55 5.37
CA GLY A 67 -6.95 3.81 5.59
C GLY A 67 -5.60 3.87 4.87
N TYR A 68 -4.77 2.82 4.99
CA TYR A 68 -3.50 2.74 4.27
C TYR A 68 -3.67 2.68 2.75
N ALA A 69 -4.71 1.99 2.28
CA ALA A 69 -5.08 1.99 0.87
C ALA A 69 -5.45 3.40 0.40
N GLN A 70 -6.24 4.14 1.19
CA GLN A 70 -6.61 5.54 0.88
C GLN A 70 -5.39 6.45 0.78
N SER A 71 -4.45 6.38 1.73
CA SER A 71 -3.22 7.18 1.68
C SER A 71 -2.37 6.87 0.44
N SER A 72 -2.29 5.59 0.05
CA SER A 72 -1.59 5.20 -1.18
C SER A 72 -2.36 5.67 -2.43
N TRP A 73 -3.69 5.66 -2.39
CA TRP A 73 -4.57 6.13 -3.45
C TRP A 73 -4.41 7.63 -3.73
N ASP A 74 -4.17 8.44 -2.71
CA ASP A 74 -3.93 9.87 -2.88
C ASP A 74 -2.70 10.13 -3.75
N GLY A 75 -1.64 9.31 -3.62
CA GLY A 75 -0.47 9.35 -4.49
C GLY A 75 -0.81 9.05 -5.96
N ILE A 76 -1.77 8.16 -6.22
CA ILE A 76 -2.26 7.87 -7.58
C ILE A 76 -3.05 9.05 -8.13
N SER A 77 -3.99 9.57 -7.34
CA SER A 77 -4.87 10.68 -7.73
C SER A 77 -4.08 11.95 -8.08
N GLN A 78 -3.00 12.21 -7.34
CA GLN A 78 -2.16 13.40 -7.53
C GLN A 78 -1.07 13.19 -8.58
N GLY A 79 -0.47 12.01 -8.65
CA GLY A 79 0.75 11.77 -9.43
C GLY A 79 0.54 11.42 -10.91
N TYR A 80 -0.62 10.86 -11.27
CA TYR A 80 -0.78 10.18 -12.57
C TYR A 80 -1.77 10.85 -13.53
N GLY A 81 -2.28 12.04 -13.22
CA GLY A 81 -3.24 12.75 -14.07
C GLY A 81 -2.77 12.94 -15.53
N TYR A 82 -1.49 13.24 -15.74
CA TYR A 82 -0.92 13.43 -17.09
C TYR A 82 -0.55 12.13 -17.81
N TYR A 83 -0.26 11.06 -17.06
CA TYR A 83 0.09 9.74 -17.60
C TYR A 83 -0.70 8.61 -16.90
N PRO A 84 -2.04 8.58 -17.03
CA PRO A 84 -2.91 7.63 -16.32
C PRO A 84 -2.50 6.17 -16.43
N TRP A 85 -2.10 5.72 -17.62
CA TRP A 85 -1.74 4.32 -17.91
C TRP A 85 -0.50 3.84 -17.12
N ARG A 86 0.28 4.74 -16.54
CA ARG A 86 1.41 4.39 -15.66
C ARG A 86 0.99 4.08 -14.22
N ALA A 87 -0.21 4.50 -13.80
CA ALA A 87 -0.67 4.35 -12.43
C ALA A 87 -0.64 2.89 -11.97
N ARG A 88 -1.08 1.96 -12.83
CA ARG A 88 -1.16 0.52 -12.54
C ARG A 88 0.17 -0.15 -12.19
N SER A 89 1.29 0.41 -12.65
CA SER A 89 2.63 -0.15 -12.43
C SER A 89 3.39 0.58 -11.32
N SER A 90 2.71 1.48 -10.60
CA SER A 90 3.31 2.25 -9.52
C SER A 90 3.36 1.47 -8.21
N SER A 91 4.31 1.83 -7.33
CA SER A 91 4.34 1.33 -5.96
C SER A 91 3.07 1.65 -5.18
N HIS A 92 2.43 2.80 -5.47
CA HIS A 92 1.12 3.15 -4.91
C HIS A 92 0.04 2.14 -5.31
N ALA A 93 0.01 1.68 -6.57
CA ALA A 93 -0.96 0.69 -7.02
C ALA A 93 -0.77 -0.65 -6.30
N SER A 94 0.47 -1.13 -6.18
CA SER A 94 0.78 -2.36 -5.45
C SER A 94 0.34 -2.27 -3.98
N ARG A 95 0.59 -1.12 -3.32
CA ARG A 95 0.16 -0.87 -1.94
C ARG A 95 -1.36 -0.87 -1.80
N VAL A 96 -2.08 -0.20 -2.71
CA VAL A 96 -3.55 -0.20 -2.73
C VAL A 96 -4.09 -1.62 -2.90
N GLN A 97 -3.58 -2.37 -3.88
CA GLN A 97 -4.03 -3.74 -4.15
C GLN A 97 -3.81 -4.65 -2.94
N SER A 98 -2.61 -4.61 -2.36
CA SER A 98 -2.28 -5.39 -1.16
C SER A 98 -3.19 -5.05 0.02
N ARG A 99 -3.31 -3.76 0.36
CA ARG A 99 -4.15 -3.33 1.50
C ARG A 99 -5.64 -3.59 1.29
N MET A 100 -6.14 -3.43 0.07
CA MET A 100 -7.52 -3.81 -0.28
C MET A 100 -7.75 -5.32 -0.17
N SER A 101 -6.74 -6.14 -0.51
CA SER A 101 -6.80 -7.61 -0.33
C SER A 101 -6.84 -7.99 1.15
N SER A 102 -6.01 -7.35 2.00
CA SER A 102 -6.03 -7.56 3.45
C SER A 102 -7.38 -7.16 4.06
N CYS A 103 -7.93 -5.99 3.67
CA CYS A 103 -9.26 -5.55 4.07
C CYS A 103 -10.34 -6.57 3.70
N GLY A 104 -10.35 -7.05 2.45
CA GLY A 104 -11.29 -8.07 1.97
C GLY A 104 -11.19 -9.40 2.74
N SER A 105 -9.97 -9.88 2.98
CA SER A 105 -9.74 -11.13 3.72
C SER A 105 -10.28 -11.06 5.15
N ILE A 106 -10.13 -9.92 5.83
CA ILE A 106 -10.70 -9.71 7.16
C ILE A 106 -12.23 -9.66 7.09
N MET A 107 -12.80 -9.01 6.08
CA MET A 107 -14.25 -8.96 5.87
C MET A 107 -14.83 -10.37 5.66
N ASP A 108 -14.18 -11.20 4.85
CA ASP A 108 -14.59 -12.58 4.63
C ASP A 108 -14.51 -13.42 5.92
N TRP A 109 -13.47 -13.21 6.74
CA TRP A 109 -13.39 -13.83 8.07
C TRP A 109 -14.55 -13.41 8.97
N ILE A 110 -14.89 -12.11 9.00
CA ILE A 110 -16.04 -11.60 9.78
C ILE A 110 -17.31 -12.30 9.31
N TYR A 111 -17.55 -12.38 8.00
CA TYR A 111 -18.77 -12.99 7.46
C TYR A 111 -18.91 -14.48 7.77
N GLY A 112 -17.80 -15.17 8.07
CA GLY A 112 -17.80 -16.56 8.49
C GLY A 112 -18.16 -16.80 9.96
N GLN A 113 -18.28 -15.75 10.79
CA GLN A 113 -18.52 -15.93 12.22
C GLN A 113 -19.97 -16.38 12.52
N PRO A 114 -20.19 -17.33 13.45
CA PRO A 114 -21.53 -17.79 13.87
C PRO A 114 -22.51 -16.68 14.26
N GLU A 115 -22.00 -15.66 14.92
CA GLU A 115 -22.72 -14.49 15.38
C GLU A 115 -23.28 -13.65 14.23
N ILE A 116 -22.60 -13.66 13.08
CA ILE A 116 -22.99 -12.87 11.90
C ILE A 116 -24.18 -13.49 11.19
N TYR A 117 -24.17 -14.80 10.92
CA TYR A 117 -25.29 -15.46 10.25
C TYR A 117 -26.42 -15.87 11.20
N GLY A 118 -26.16 -15.93 12.51
CA GLY A 118 -27.15 -16.27 13.53
C GLY A 118 -28.01 -15.08 14.00
N ASN A 119 -27.70 -13.84 13.61
CA ASN A 119 -28.38 -12.65 14.09
C ASN A 119 -28.70 -11.65 12.97
N SER A 120 -29.99 -11.44 12.70
CA SER A 120 -30.49 -10.57 11.62
C SER A 120 -30.09 -9.10 11.73
N GLN A 121 -29.63 -8.65 12.91
CA GLN A 121 -29.11 -7.28 13.07
C GLN A 121 -27.84 -7.03 12.24
N TYR A 122 -27.14 -8.08 11.82
CA TYR A 122 -25.99 -7.97 10.94
C TYR A 122 -26.32 -7.92 9.45
N ASP A 123 -27.55 -8.26 9.04
CA ASP A 123 -27.93 -8.40 7.62
C ASP A 123 -27.61 -7.13 6.83
N VAL A 124 -28.12 -5.98 7.29
CA VAL A 124 -27.93 -4.70 6.59
C VAL A 124 -26.47 -4.22 6.62
N PRO A 125 -25.77 -4.17 7.77
CA PRO A 125 -24.37 -3.78 7.82
C PRO A 125 -23.45 -4.65 6.93
N VAL A 126 -23.65 -5.97 6.93
CA VAL A 126 -22.87 -6.90 6.10
C VAL A 126 -23.13 -6.67 4.62
N GLN A 127 -24.39 -6.56 4.20
CA GLN A 127 -24.72 -6.32 2.79
C GLN A 127 -24.18 -4.97 2.29
N ASN A 128 -24.21 -3.94 3.13
CA ASN A 128 -23.60 -2.66 2.79
C ASN A 128 -22.09 -2.80 2.60
N CYS A 129 -21.39 -3.44 3.54
CA CYS A 129 -19.94 -3.67 3.42
C CYS A 129 -19.59 -4.43 2.13
N LYS A 130 -20.27 -5.55 1.83
CA LYS A 130 -20.05 -6.32 0.59
C LYS A 130 -20.22 -5.45 -0.67
N ARG A 131 -21.33 -4.71 -0.76
CA ARG A 131 -21.61 -3.83 -1.91
C ARG A 131 -20.56 -2.73 -2.07
N ARG A 132 -20.15 -2.10 -0.96
CA ARG A 132 -19.17 -1.01 -1.00
C ARG A 132 -17.77 -1.52 -1.32
N TYR A 133 -17.38 -2.68 -0.80
CA TYR A 133 -16.11 -3.31 -1.14
C TYR A 133 -16.03 -3.66 -2.63
N HIS A 134 -17.08 -4.28 -3.17
CA HIS A 134 -17.15 -4.56 -4.60
C HIS A 134 -17.11 -3.29 -5.47
N SER A 135 -17.74 -2.20 -5.01
CA SER A 135 -17.66 -0.89 -5.69
C SER A 135 -16.21 -0.39 -5.73
N CYS A 136 -15.47 -0.48 -4.62
CA CYS A 136 -14.06 -0.10 -4.55
C CYS A 136 -13.21 -0.96 -5.49
N GLN A 137 -13.39 -2.28 -5.48
CA GLN A 137 -12.63 -3.19 -6.37
C GLN A 137 -12.85 -2.83 -7.84
N THR A 138 -14.11 -2.63 -8.24
CA THR A 138 -14.46 -2.25 -9.61
C THR A 138 -13.88 -0.89 -9.98
N GLY A 139 -13.99 0.10 -9.09
CA GLY A 139 -13.43 1.43 -9.32
C GLY A 139 -11.90 1.43 -9.43
N CYS A 140 -11.21 0.68 -8.56
CA CYS A 140 -9.77 0.48 -8.66
C CYS A 140 -9.40 -0.18 -10.00
N GLN A 141 -10.13 -1.21 -10.41
CA GLN A 141 -9.89 -1.91 -11.67
C GLN A 141 -10.01 -0.99 -12.89
N GLN A 142 -10.97 -0.06 -12.89
CA GLN A 142 -11.09 0.95 -13.96
C GLN A 142 -9.85 1.85 -14.09
N VAL A 143 -9.19 2.15 -12.97
CA VAL A 143 -7.91 2.90 -12.97
C VAL A 143 -6.76 2.02 -13.47
N TRP A 144 -6.77 0.73 -13.14
CA TRP A 144 -5.73 -0.22 -13.57
C TRP A 144 -5.81 -0.57 -15.06
N ASP A 145 -7.01 -0.61 -15.60
CA ASP A 145 -7.28 -0.91 -17.01
C ASP A 145 -7.20 0.33 -17.91
N TRP A 146 -6.72 1.46 -17.38
CA TRP A 146 -6.66 2.69 -18.14
C TRP A 146 -5.85 2.51 -19.43
N PRO A 147 -6.40 2.88 -20.61
CA PRO A 147 -5.76 2.60 -21.88
C PRO A 147 -4.47 3.41 -22.05
N SER A 148 -3.44 2.77 -22.62
CA SER A 148 -2.22 3.44 -23.03
C SER A 148 -2.30 3.95 -24.47
N PRO A 149 -1.52 4.99 -24.85
CA PRO A 149 -1.40 5.42 -26.24
C PRO A 149 -0.92 4.27 -27.16
N PRO A 150 -1.29 4.27 -28.46
CA PRO A 150 -0.94 3.19 -29.40
C PRO A 150 0.56 2.92 -29.53
N ASP A 151 1.39 3.95 -29.41
CA ASP A 151 2.85 3.85 -29.50
C ASP A 151 3.52 3.68 -28.13
N TYR A 152 2.74 3.60 -27.06
CA TYR A 152 3.26 3.28 -25.74
C TYR A 152 3.54 1.78 -25.66
N THR A 153 4.74 1.40 -26.05
CA THR A 153 5.33 0.13 -25.61
C THR A 153 5.84 0.34 -24.19
N PRO A 154 5.22 -0.23 -23.14
CA PRO A 154 5.88 -0.29 -21.85
C PRO A 154 7.22 -0.96 -22.09
N GLN A 155 8.32 -0.29 -21.74
CA GLN A 155 9.60 -0.98 -21.76
C GLN A 155 9.44 -2.20 -20.85
N PRO A 156 9.64 -3.43 -21.35
CA PRO A 156 9.87 -4.55 -20.47
C PRO A 156 10.99 -4.10 -19.55
N SER A 157 10.90 -4.38 -18.25
CA SER A 157 12.11 -4.47 -17.44
C SER A 157 13.04 -5.36 -18.25
N GLN A 158 14.13 -4.82 -18.82
CA GLN A 158 14.98 -5.57 -19.72
C GLN A 158 15.69 -6.66 -18.92
N TYR A 159 15.00 -7.78 -18.76
CA TYR A 159 15.52 -9.06 -18.32
C TYR A 159 15.98 -9.81 -19.58
N ALA A 160 16.86 -9.17 -20.34
CA ALA A 160 17.62 -9.83 -21.40
C ALA A 160 19.08 -9.68 -21.00
N GLY A 161 19.68 -10.81 -20.62
CA GLY A 161 21.05 -10.89 -20.15
C GLY A 161 22.02 -10.21 -21.11
N TYR A 162 22.52 -9.04 -20.74
CA TYR A 162 23.64 -8.41 -21.41
C TYR A 162 24.88 -8.47 -20.52
N ARG A 163 25.82 -9.25 -21.05
CA ARG A 163 27.22 -9.40 -20.65
C ARG A 163 27.84 -8.00 -20.48
N ARG A 164 28.16 -7.62 -19.24
CA ARG A 164 28.75 -6.30 -18.94
C ARG A 164 30.16 -6.22 -19.52
N GLN A 165 30.35 -5.41 -20.55
CA GLN A 165 31.62 -4.72 -20.71
C GLN A 165 31.54 -3.43 -19.89
N ILE A 166 32.41 -3.39 -18.91
CA ILE A 166 32.60 -2.35 -17.92
C ILE A 166 33.09 -1.10 -18.66
N ALA A 167 32.37 0.00 -18.52
CA ALA A 167 32.94 1.34 -18.66
C ALA A 167 32.37 2.21 -17.55
N ASP A 168 33.32 2.74 -16.80
CA ASP A 168 33.25 3.39 -15.51
C ASP A 168 32.61 4.78 -15.60
N THR A 169 31.58 5.05 -14.80
CA THR A 169 31.22 6.40 -14.37
C THR A 169 30.51 6.25 -13.02
N GLU A 170 31.07 6.88 -12.00
CA GLU A 170 30.54 6.89 -10.64
C GLU A 170 29.04 7.19 -10.57
N GLU A 171 28.41 6.47 -9.64
CA GLU A 171 27.22 6.90 -8.89
C GLU A 171 25.84 6.81 -9.56
N LYS A 172 25.43 5.57 -9.83
CA LYS A 172 24.12 5.05 -9.41
C LYS A 172 24.17 3.53 -9.43
N LEU A 173 24.54 2.93 -8.31
CA LEU A 173 24.52 1.47 -8.14
C LEU A 173 23.10 0.91 -8.31
N CYS A 174 22.08 1.70 -7.96
CA CYS A 174 20.68 1.38 -8.15
C CYS A 174 20.04 2.21 -9.28
N PRO A 175 19.18 1.59 -10.13
CA PRO A 175 18.46 2.29 -11.18
C PRO A 175 17.49 3.36 -10.63
N ASN A 176 16.93 3.10 -9.45
CA ASN A 176 16.04 4.03 -8.75
C ASN A 176 16.85 4.90 -7.77
N ILE A 177 16.60 6.21 -7.81
CA ILE A 177 17.28 7.18 -6.94
C ILE A 177 16.82 7.12 -5.48
N GLN A 178 15.69 6.46 -5.22
CA GLN A 178 15.11 6.31 -3.88
C GLN A 178 15.55 5.00 -3.22
N GLU A 179 16.29 4.16 -3.93
CA GLU A 179 16.79 2.88 -3.43
C GLU A 179 18.27 2.99 -3.07
N THR A 180 18.66 2.30 -2.00
CA THR A 180 20.03 2.15 -1.55
C THR A 180 20.58 0.82 -2.04
N ALA A 181 21.81 0.83 -2.55
CA ALA A 181 22.51 -0.38 -2.96
C ALA A 181 23.07 -1.11 -1.74
N CYS A 182 22.32 -2.08 -1.23
CA CYS A 182 22.71 -2.89 -0.09
C CYS A 182 23.41 -4.17 -0.55
N PRO A 183 24.60 -4.50 -0.04
CA PRO A 183 25.23 -5.78 -0.33
C PRO A 183 24.31 -6.94 0.07
N ILE A 184 24.18 -7.96 -0.80
CA ILE A 184 23.35 -9.15 -0.51
C ILE A 184 23.89 -9.91 0.72
N SER A 185 25.19 -9.81 0.96
CA SER A 185 25.85 -10.21 2.20
C SER A 185 27.17 -9.47 2.34
N VAL A 186 27.76 -9.45 3.52
CA VAL A 186 29.07 -8.83 3.82
C VAL A 186 30.19 -9.24 2.86
N ASN A 187 30.11 -10.43 2.26
CA ASN A 187 31.13 -10.98 1.37
C ASN A 187 30.65 -11.15 -0.08
N ALA A 188 29.44 -10.70 -0.40
CA ALA A 188 28.92 -10.79 -1.76
C ALA A 188 29.50 -9.68 -2.63
N SER A 189 29.88 -10.01 -3.85
CA SER A 189 30.29 -9.04 -4.87
C SER A 189 29.09 -8.33 -5.53
N GLY A 190 27.89 -8.48 -4.97
CA GLY A 190 26.63 -8.00 -5.55
C GLY A 190 25.78 -7.31 -4.51
N HIS A 191 24.98 -6.35 -4.98
CA HIS A 191 24.06 -5.57 -4.19
C HIS A 191 22.63 -5.77 -4.67
N GLU A 192 21.70 -5.64 -3.74
CA GLU A 192 20.28 -5.45 -3.97
C GLU A 192 19.91 -3.98 -3.77
N CYS A 193 18.85 -3.54 -4.45
CA CYS A 193 18.37 -2.17 -4.37
C CYS A 193 17.15 -2.13 -3.49
N ILE A 194 17.30 -1.52 -2.32
CA ILE A 194 16.28 -1.51 -1.26
C ILE A 194 15.82 -0.09 -1.00
N ASP A 195 14.50 0.11 -0.94
CA ASP A 195 13.92 1.34 -0.38
C ASP A 195 14.01 1.28 1.15
N THR A 196 15.14 1.74 1.70
CA THR A 196 15.43 1.73 3.15
C THR A 196 14.49 2.61 3.96
N GLN A 197 13.63 3.41 3.30
CA GLN A 197 12.61 4.20 3.99
C GLN A 197 11.38 3.38 4.35
N THR A 198 11.15 2.24 3.70
CA THR A 198 9.95 1.43 3.87
C THR A 198 10.18 -0.09 3.98
N GLU A 199 11.38 -0.59 3.67
CA GLU A 199 11.72 -2.00 3.79
C GLU A 199 11.95 -2.39 5.27
N ILE A 200 11.27 -3.44 5.71
CA ILE A 200 11.25 -3.86 7.12
C ILE A 200 12.51 -4.63 7.52
N THR A 201 13.24 -5.24 6.59
CA THR A 201 14.47 -5.99 6.87
C THR A 201 15.75 -5.17 6.73
N SER A 202 15.65 -3.92 6.28
CA SER A 202 16.79 -3.00 6.09
C SER A 202 16.32 -1.56 6.27
N CYS A 203 15.65 -1.32 7.39
CA CYS A 203 15.04 -0.04 7.69
C CYS A 203 16.11 0.98 8.12
N GLY A 204 16.14 2.13 7.46
CA GLY A 204 17.09 3.21 7.75
C GLY A 204 18.47 3.04 7.12
N GLY A 205 18.77 1.87 6.54
CA GLY A 205 20.06 1.58 5.93
C GLY A 205 20.22 0.09 5.63
N CYS A 206 21.36 -0.28 5.05
CA CYS A 206 21.63 -1.66 4.70
C CYS A 206 21.92 -2.50 5.95
N GLU A 207 21.07 -3.47 6.25
CA GLU A 207 21.25 -4.34 7.42
C GLU A 207 22.54 -5.17 7.31
N SER A 208 22.89 -5.62 6.10
CA SER A 208 24.13 -6.35 5.83
C SER A 208 25.41 -5.56 6.10
N LEU A 209 25.32 -4.22 6.15
CA LEU A 209 26.41 -3.32 6.54
C LEU A 209 26.26 -2.81 7.98
N ASN A 210 25.20 -3.24 8.67
CA ASN A 210 24.82 -2.75 9.99
C ASN A 210 24.56 -1.22 10.01
N GLU A 211 24.07 -0.68 8.89
CA GLU A 211 23.70 0.74 8.71
C GLU A 211 22.20 0.96 8.95
N GLY A 212 21.40 -0.09 8.87
CA GLY A 212 19.98 -0.10 9.19
C GLY A 212 19.60 -1.28 10.06
N GLU A 213 18.32 -1.38 10.35
CA GLU A 213 17.77 -2.35 11.29
C GLU A 213 16.76 -3.28 10.61
N ASN A 214 16.85 -4.58 10.90
CA ASN A 214 15.79 -5.51 10.59
C ASN A 214 14.72 -5.42 11.68
N CYS A 215 13.61 -4.74 11.40
CA CYS A 215 12.53 -4.55 12.37
C CYS A 215 11.90 -5.89 12.80
N MET A 216 11.99 -6.94 12.00
CA MET A 216 11.49 -8.28 12.37
C MET A 216 12.35 -8.97 13.43
N ALA A 217 13.58 -8.48 13.65
CA ALA A 217 14.50 -9.03 14.65
C ALA A 217 14.37 -8.36 16.03
N ILE A 218 13.44 -7.42 16.19
CA ILE A 218 13.21 -6.72 17.45
C ILE A 218 12.62 -7.69 18.47
N GLU A 219 13.35 -7.92 19.55
CA GLU A 219 12.91 -8.83 20.61
C GLU A 219 11.60 -8.35 21.25
N GLY A 220 10.67 -9.29 21.46
CA GLY A 220 9.38 -9.02 22.09
C GLY A 220 8.38 -8.28 21.21
N ALA A 221 8.73 -7.94 19.96
CA ALA A 221 7.81 -7.31 19.03
C ALA A 221 6.93 -8.36 18.34
N ASP A 222 5.66 -8.06 18.14
CA ASP A 222 4.69 -8.91 17.43
C ASP A 222 4.40 -8.34 16.03
N GLU A 223 3.98 -7.07 15.97
CA GLU A 223 3.78 -6.34 14.71
C GLU A 223 4.75 -5.16 14.60
N VAL A 224 5.44 -5.07 13.46
CA VAL A 224 6.48 -4.07 13.19
C VAL A 224 6.36 -3.49 11.79
N GLY A 225 6.93 -2.31 11.58
CA GLY A 225 7.03 -1.68 10.26
C GLY A 225 8.24 -0.75 10.17
N CYS A 226 8.55 -0.34 8.94
CA CYS A 226 9.56 0.68 8.66
C CYS A 226 8.87 1.95 8.19
N GLU A 227 9.08 3.05 8.91
CA GLU A 227 8.52 4.36 8.57
C GLU A 227 9.62 5.40 8.52
N LEU A 228 9.85 5.98 7.34
CA LEU A 228 10.85 7.04 7.12
C LEU A 228 12.25 6.62 7.60
N GLY A 229 12.59 5.35 7.40
CA GLY A 229 13.88 4.79 7.81
C GLY A 229 14.03 4.51 9.30
N ALA A 230 12.93 4.45 10.06
CA ALA A 230 12.94 4.05 11.46
C ALA A 230 11.97 2.89 11.72
N CYS A 231 12.42 1.89 12.48
CA CYS A 231 11.54 0.81 12.92
C CYS A 231 10.47 1.34 13.88
N ARG A 232 9.22 0.95 13.61
CA ARG A 232 8.06 1.16 14.46
C ARG A 232 7.55 -0.18 14.95
N VAL A 233 7.34 -0.29 16.26
CA VAL A 233 6.68 -1.44 16.86
C VAL A 233 5.24 -1.05 17.14
N PHE A 234 4.30 -1.79 16.55
CA PHE A 234 2.86 -1.55 16.68
C PHE A 234 2.25 -2.38 17.81
N SER A 235 2.74 -3.60 18.03
CA SER A 235 2.35 -4.46 19.14
C SER A 235 3.53 -5.26 19.69
N ALA A 236 3.44 -5.65 20.96
CA ALA A 236 4.38 -6.52 21.64
C ALA A 236 3.78 -7.92 21.87
N LEU A 237 4.64 -8.93 21.94
CA LEU A 237 4.28 -10.30 22.29
C LEU A 237 3.83 -10.39 23.76
N PRO A 238 3.04 -11.41 24.13
CA PRO A 238 2.64 -11.61 25.53
C PRO A 238 3.84 -11.68 26.47
N GLY A 239 3.77 -10.94 27.60
CA GLY A 239 4.86 -10.82 28.57
C GLY A 239 5.84 -9.69 28.27
N TYR A 240 5.59 -8.88 27.23
CA TYR A 240 6.31 -7.65 26.92
C TYR A 240 5.34 -6.47 26.84
N GLU A 241 5.78 -5.31 27.31
CA GLU A 241 5.10 -4.02 27.18
C GLU A 241 5.93 -3.05 26.33
N ILE A 242 5.28 -2.15 25.58
CA ILE A 242 6.00 -1.14 24.80
C ILE A 242 6.46 -0.03 25.74
N ASN A 243 7.78 0.17 25.84
CA ASN A 243 8.36 1.29 26.56
C ASN A 243 8.10 2.60 25.81
N GLU A 244 7.30 3.49 26.38
CA GLU A 244 6.91 4.76 25.75
C GLU A 244 8.10 5.69 25.45
N ALA A 245 9.21 5.58 26.18
CA ALA A 245 10.37 6.45 26.01
C ALA A 245 11.16 6.14 24.73
N ASN A 246 11.17 4.88 24.29
CA ASN A 246 11.96 4.45 23.12
C ASN A 246 11.15 3.68 22.06
N GLY A 247 9.87 3.40 22.31
CA GLY A 247 8.97 2.68 21.41
C GLY A 247 9.34 1.21 21.22
N ARG A 248 10.06 0.60 22.16
CA ARG A 248 10.53 -0.80 22.09
C ARG A 248 9.90 -1.69 23.15
N PRO A 249 9.65 -2.97 22.86
CA PRO A 249 9.21 -3.93 23.86
C PRO A 249 10.23 -4.08 24.99
N VAL A 250 9.74 -4.13 26.22
CA VAL A 250 10.48 -4.53 27.41
C VAL A 250 9.69 -5.61 28.14
N PRO A 251 10.32 -6.59 28.79
CA PRO A 251 9.59 -7.58 29.57
C PRO A 251 8.72 -6.92 30.63
N GLU A 252 7.46 -7.33 30.75
CA GLU A 252 6.56 -6.85 31.80
C GLU A 252 7.19 -7.16 33.17
N SER A 253 7.26 -6.15 34.05
CA SER A 253 7.73 -6.38 35.41
C SER A 253 6.74 -7.29 36.13
N ILE A 254 7.17 -8.52 36.44
CA ILE A 254 6.40 -9.44 37.28
C ILE A 254 6.30 -8.81 38.68
N SER A 255 5.21 -8.13 38.97
CA SER A 255 4.83 -7.79 40.33
C SER A 255 4.41 -9.08 41.04
N ALA A 256 5.30 -9.58 41.90
CA ALA A 256 4.98 -10.61 42.89
C ALA A 256 4.03 -10.08 43.96
#